data_AF-A0A1I4C415-F1
#
_entry.id   AF-A0A1I4C415-F1
#
_cell.length_a   1.000
_cell.length_b   1.000
_cell.length_c   1.000
_cell.angle_alpha   90.00
_cell.angle_beta   90.00
_cell.angle_gamma   90.00
#
_symmetry.space_group_name_H-M   'P 1'
#
loop_
_entity.id
_entity.type
_entity.pdbx_description
1 polymer ?
#
loop_
_entity_poly.entity_id
_entity_poly.type
_entity_poly.pdbx_seq_one_letter_code
_entity_poly.pdbx_strand_id
1 'polypeptide(L)' 'MRNAFCARTTLVTLDGEVRPAGELAAERGLNWTTVKMRRYRGWTWTEALCPKLRARNWMAGWSLAG' A
#
# COMPACT_ATOMS: atom_id res chain seq x y z
N MET A 1 -4.84 21.79 1.71
CA MET A 1 -3.97 21.18 0.68
C MET A 1 -4.09 19.66 0.76
N ARG A 2 -4.68 18.99 -0.23
CA ARG A 2 -4.55 17.53 -0.37
C ARG A 2 -3.15 17.28 -0.94
N ASN A 3 -2.16 17.15 -0.07
CA ASN A 3 -0.82 16.78 -0.49
C ASN A 3 -0.93 15.49 -1.32
N ALA A 4 -0.41 15.52 -2.54
CA ALA A 4 -0.38 14.35 -3.42
C ALA A 4 0.78 13.41 -3.00
N PHE A 5 0.87 13.05 -1.72
CA PHE A 5 2.01 12.31 -1.16
C PHE A 5 2.23 10.92 -1.79
N CYS A 6 1.23 10.40 -2.51
CA CYS A 6 1.21 9.05 -3.07
C CYS A 6 0.55 9.06 -4.45
N ALA A 7 1.32 9.46 -5.46
CA ALA A 7 0.95 9.40 -6.88
C ALA A 7 1.42 8.09 -7.53
N ARG A 8 0.78 7.65 -8.62
CA ARG A 8 1.20 6.44 -9.38
C ARG A 8 2.61 6.58 -9.95
N THR A 9 2.97 7.82 -10.27
CA THR A 9 4.26 8.19 -10.84
C THR A 9 5.34 8.42 -9.78
N THR A 10 5.02 8.28 -8.49
CA THR A 10 6.02 8.37 -7.42
C THR A 10 7.05 7.27 -7.62
N LEU A 11 8.32 7.65 -7.75
CA LEU A 11 9.44 6.71 -7.82
C LEU A 11 9.67 6.09 -6.45
N VAL A 12 9.76 4.76 -6.43
CA VAL A 12 9.93 3.96 -5.23
C VAL A 12 11.07 3.00 -5.48
N THR A 13 12.00 2.94 -4.53
CA THR A 13 13.02 1.91 -4.50
C THR A 13 12.45 0.65 -3.87
N LEU A 14 12.41 -0.44 -4.61
CA LEU A 14 11.92 -1.73 -4.14
C LEU A 14 12.77 -2.84 -4.77
N ASP A 15 13.23 -3.78 -3.95
CA ASP A 15 14.10 -4.88 -4.38
C ASP A 15 15.40 -4.42 -5.10
N GLY A 16 15.89 -3.22 -4.76
CA GLY A 16 17.09 -2.61 -5.35
C GLY A 16 16.83 -1.81 -6.63
N GLU A 17 15.61 -1.82 -7.17
CA GLU A 17 15.25 -1.07 -8.37
C GLU A 17 14.40 0.16 -8.05
N VAL A 18 14.62 1.26 -8.77
CA VAL A 18 13.81 2.48 -8.66
C VAL A 18 12.78 2.51 -9.77
N ARG A 19 11.51 2.31 -9.43
CA ARG A 19 10.42 2.24 -10.40
C ARG A 19 9.18 3.02 -9.94
N PRO A 20 8.28 3.41 -10.87
CA PRO A 20 7.03 4.04 -10.51
C PRO A 20 6.16 3.10 -9.67
N ALA A 21 5.64 3.60 -8.55
CA ALA A 21 4.78 2.85 -7.65
C ALA A 21 3.57 2.20 -8.35
N GLY A 22 3.03 2.88 -9.35
CA GLY A 22 1.90 2.39 -10.15
C GLY A 22 2.26 1.17 -11.02
N GLU A 23 3.48 1.09 -11.52
CA GLU A 23 3.96 -0.09 -12.26
C GLU A 23 4.20 -1.25 -11.31
N LEU A 24 4.89 -1.01 -10.19
CA LEU A 24 5.12 -2.02 -9.16
C LEU A 24 3.81 -2.60 -8.62
N ALA A 25 2.78 -1.76 -8.48
CA ALA A 25 1.45 -2.21 -8.10
C ALA A 25 0.81 -3.12 -9.17
N ALA A 26 0.88 -2.71 -10.44
CA ALA A 26 0.32 -3.49 -11.55
C ALA A 26 1.01 -4.85 -11.71
N GLU A 27 2.34 -4.87 -11.65
CA GLU A 27 3.15 -6.09 -11.72
C GLU A 27 2.82 -7.06 -10.58
N ARG A 28 2.55 -6.54 -9.38
CA ARG A 28 2.17 -7.35 -8.22
C ARG A 28 0.67 -7.65 -8.15
N GLY A 29 -0.10 -7.30 -9.18
CA GLY A 29 -1.54 -7.54 -9.25
C GLY A 29 -2.36 -6.74 -8.22
N LEU A 30 -1.84 -5.63 -7.72
CA LEU A 30 -2.48 -4.79 -6.71
C LEU A 30 -3.24 -3.62 -7.34
N ASN A 31 -4.47 -3.40 -6.87
CA ASN A 31 -5.21 -2.19 -7.20
C ASN A 31 -4.52 -0.95 -6.60
N TRP A 32 -4.29 0.08 -7.41
CA TRP A 32 -3.68 1.33 -6.96
C TRP A 32 -4.42 1.99 -5.80
N THR A 33 -5.74 1.91 -5.78
CA THR A 33 -6.56 2.43 -4.67
C THR A 33 -6.22 1.74 -3.35
N THR A 34 -5.94 0.43 -3.38
CA THR A 34 -5.49 -0.32 -2.19
C THR A 34 -4.13 0.17 -1.70
N VAL A 35 -3.17 0.33 -2.60
CA VAL A 35 -1.83 0.86 -2.27
C VAL A 35 -1.94 2.26 -1.66
N LYS A 36 -2.77 3.12 -2.27
CA LYS A 36 -3.02 4.48 -1.79
C LYS A 36 -3.62 4.48 -0.38
N MET A 37 -4.62 3.64 -0.12
CA MET A 37 -5.22 3.51 1.21
C MET A 37 -4.23 2.98 2.25
N ARG A 38 -3.35 2.04 1.90
CA ARG A 38 -2.27 1.57 2.78
C ARG A 38 -1.28 2.70 3.10
N ARG A 39 -0.89 3.51 2.11
CA ARG A 39 -0.05 4.70 2.32
C ARG A 39 -0.71 5.73 3.23
N TYR A 40 -2.02 5.97 3.07
CA TYR A 40 -2.78 6.84 3.97
C TYR A 40 -2.85 6.33 5.42
N ARG A 41 -2.80 5.00 5.61
CA ARG A 41 -2.70 4.38 6.93
C ARG A 41 -1.27 4.40 7.52
N GLY A 42 -0.32 5.06 6.84
CA GLY A 42 1.06 5.18 7.30
C GLY A 42 1.98 4.03 6.90
N TRP A 43 1.54 3.10 6.05
CA TRP A 43 2.35 1.94 5.67
C TRP A 43 3.51 2.38 4.76
N THR A 44 4.63 1.67 4.85
CA THR A 44 5.77 1.85 3.94
C THR A 44 5.42 1.41 2.52
N TRP A 45 6.20 1.79 1.51
CA TRP A 45 5.97 1.34 0.15
C TRP A 45 6.09 -0.18 0.00
N THR A 46 7.06 -0.80 0.69
CA THR A 46 7.26 -2.25 0.70
C THR A 46 6.02 -2.98 1.21
N GLU A 47 5.43 -2.51 2.31
CA GLU A 47 4.18 -3.07 2.85
C GLU A 47 2.98 -2.74 1.96
N ALA A 48 2.88 -1.50 1.48
CA ALA A 48 1.77 -1.05 0.64
C ALA A 48 1.69 -1.83 -0.67
N LEU A 49 2.84 -2.16 -1.26
CA LEU A 49 3.01 -2.93 -2.49
C LEU A 49 3.15 -4.44 -2.22
N CYS A 50 2.96 -4.93 -0.99
CA CYS A 50 2.99 -6.36 -0.70
C CYS A 50 1.62 -7.00 -1.03
N PRO A 51 1.53 -7.93 -2.00
CA PRO A 51 0.27 -8.57 -2.36
C PRO A 51 -0.25 -9.52 -1.27
N LYS A 52 0.68 -10.12 -0.50
CA LYS A 52 0.38 -11.10 0.56
C LYS A 52 -0.05 -10.47 1.89
N LEU A 53 -0.09 -9.14 2.00
CA LEU A 53 -0.68 -8.46 3.14
C LEU A 53 -2.21 -8.59 3.08
N ARG A 54 -2.67 -9.81 3.38
CA ARG A 54 -4.05 -10.18 3.65
C ARG A 54 -4.58 -9.14 4.61
N ALA A 55 -5.73 -8.54 4.26
CA ALA A 55 -6.37 -7.52 5.09
C ALA A 55 -6.34 -7.99 6.54
N ARG A 56 -5.52 -7.34 7.39
CA ARG A 56 -5.72 -7.46 8.84
C ARG A 56 -7.17 -7.09 9.01
N ASN A 57 -7.99 -8.08 9.35
CA ASN A 57 -9.41 -7.90 9.53
C ASN A 57 -9.54 -6.67 10.42
N TRP A 58 -10.17 -5.60 9.95
CA TRP A 58 -10.26 -4.36 10.73
C TRP A 58 -11.06 -4.61 12.02
N MET A 59 -11.85 -5.69 12.06
CA MET A 59 -12.49 -6.27 13.25
C MET A 59 -11.57 -7.11 14.16
N ALA A 60 -10.29 -7.35 13.81
CA ALA A 60 -9.38 -8.13 14.66
C ALA A 60 -9.09 -7.45 16.01
N GLY A 61 -9.38 -6.15 16.14
CA GLY A 61 -9.35 -5.41 17.41
C GLY A 61 -10.70 -5.35 18.15
N TRP A 62 -11.77 -5.93 17.59
CA TRP A 62 -13.12 -5.94 18.18
C TRP A 62 -13.54 -7.34 18.66
N SER A 63 -12.60 -8.28 18.77
CA SER A 63 -12.87 -9.58 19.40
C SER A 63 -12.93 -9.42 20.92
N LEU A 64 -14.14 -9.56 21.45
CA LEU A 64 -14.53 -9.83 22.84
C LEU A 64 -14.35 -8.70 23.87
N ALA A 65 -15.43 -7.94 24.05
CA ALA A 65 -15.95 -7.65 25.38
C ALA A 65 -17.39 -8.19 25.43
N GLY A 66 -17.51 -9.48 25.74
CA GLY A 66 -18.76 -10.19 25.98
C GLY A 66 -18.56 -11.14 27.13
#